data_AF-A0A7W5XRR9-F1
#
_entry.id   AF-A0A7W5XRR9-F1
#
_cell.length_a   1.000
_cell.length_b   1.000
_cell.length_c   1.000
_cell.angle_alpha   90.00
_cell.angle_beta   90.00
_cell.angle_gamma   90.00
#
_symmetry.space_group_name_H-M   'P 1'
#
loop_
_entity.id
_entity.type
_entity.pdbx_description
1 polymer ?
#
loop_
_entity_poly.entity_id
_entity_poly.type
_entity_poly.pdbx_seq_one_letter_code
_entity_poly.pdbx_strand_id
1 'polypeptide(L)'
;MTADSRASLDEIRDFHAKMMAAASNSSDERLEQAFRLVRREAFMGPGPWRIVVKGRHLETPSSDPAFLYQNVLVSLDKSKGINNGEPFLHAAFLGAVAPQPGETVIQIGTGTGYYTAILSTLVAPGGHVHAVEIDEALASRTRDNLASFENASVICADATELELPQADLIYVSAGVVAPPISWLQALRLGGRIIVPWQANDKVGLAVLITRRAGVQRPRLDARLFHPLHRSFRSHANHENAKWRRGSLHPVGLAHPGSSAG
;
A
#
# COMPACT_ATOMS: atom_id res chain seq x y z
N MET A 1 -5.00 4.03 47.66
CA MET A 1 -4.25 4.37 46.43
C MET A 1 -4.65 3.36 45.37
N THR A 2 -5.58 3.72 44.48
CA THR A 2 -5.85 2.93 43.29
C THR A 2 -4.62 2.98 42.42
N ALA A 3 -3.98 1.84 42.15
CA ALA A 3 -2.90 1.78 41.19
C ALA A 3 -3.41 2.37 39.86
N ASP A 4 -2.73 3.39 39.35
CA ASP A 4 -2.96 3.97 38.04
C ASP A 4 -2.57 2.92 36.99
N SER A 5 -3.48 1.98 36.70
CA SER A 5 -3.18 0.86 35.80
C SER A 5 -3.27 1.32 34.35
N ARG A 6 -2.14 1.75 33.80
CA ARG A 6 -2.02 1.93 32.35
C ARG A 6 -1.96 0.56 31.67
N ALA A 7 -2.62 0.46 30.51
CA ALA A 7 -2.49 -0.73 29.68
C ALA A 7 -1.03 -0.97 29.29
N SER A 8 -0.60 -2.21 29.32
CA SER A 8 0.71 -2.63 28.81
C SER A 8 0.78 -2.46 27.29
N LEU A 9 2.00 -2.36 26.76
CA LEU A 9 2.20 -2.24 25.30
C LEU A 9 1.70 -3.47 24.54
N ASP A 10 1.77 -4.65 25.14
CA ASP A 10 1.26 -5.89 24.53
C ASP A 10 -0.27 -5.90 24.46
N GLU A 11 -0.97 -5.43 25.50
CA GLU A 11 -2.43 -5.25 25.45
C GLU A 11 -2.84 -4.24 24.37
N ILE A 12 -2.07 -3.16 24.20
CA ILE A 12 -2.30 -2.15 23.15
C ILE A 12 -2.11 -2.75 21.75
N ARG A 13 -1.03 -3.52 21.55
CA ARG A 13 -0.76 -4.26 20.29
C ARG A 13 -1.89 -5.23 19.96
N ASP A 14 -2.31 -6.01 20.94
CA ASP A 14 -3.37 -7.01 20.80
C ASP A 14 -4.71 -6.37 20.44
N PHE A 15 -5.05 -5.27 21.11
CA PHE A 15 -6.27 -4.54 20.81
C PHE A 15 -6.20 -3.90 19.41
N HIS A 16 -5.06 -3.32 19.03
CA HIS A 16 -4.85 -2.80 17.68
C HIS A 16 -5.02 -3.87 16.61
N ALA A 17 -4.44 -5.06 16.80
CA ALA A 17 -4.59 -6.18 15.88
C ALA A 17 -6.06 -6.59 15.69
N LYS A 18 -6.84 -6.69 16.78
CA LYS A 18 -8.29 -6.95 16.73
C LYS A 18 -9.05 -5.86 15.98
N MET A 19 -8.71 -4.59 16.22
CA MET A 19 -9.31 -3.47 15.46
C MET A 19 -8.99 -3.56 13.97
N MET A 20 -7.78 -3.93 13.58
CA MET A 20 -7.42 -4.11 12.16
C MET A 20 -8.17 -5.29 11.54
N ALA A 21 -8.25 -6.42 12.23
CA ALA A 21 -9.02 -7.56 11.75
C ALA A 21 -10.50 -7.19 11.51
N ALA A 22 -11.13 -6.48 12.45
CA ALA A 22 -12.48 -5.97 12.28
C ALA A 22 -12.58 -4.98 11.10
N ALA A 23 -11.65 -4.03 10.98
CA ALA A 23 -11.61 -3.05 9.89
C ALA A 23 -11.37 -3.67 8.51
N SER A 24 -10.80 -4.87 8.45
CA SER A 24 -10.58 -5.60 7.20
C SER A 24 -11.85 -6.09 6.54
N ASN A 25 -12.94 -6.25 7.30
CA ASN A 25 -14.18 -6.88 6.86
C ASN A 25 -13.95 -8.26 6.19
N SER A 26 -12.96 -8.99 6.68
CA SER A 26 -12.60 -10.35 6.26
C SER A 26 -12.75 -11.32 7.42
N SER A 27 -13.08 -12.57 7.10
CA SER A 27 -13.09 -13.68 8.07
C SER A 27 -11.72 -14.37 8.21
N ASP A 28 -10.67 -13.85 7.56
CA ASP A 28 -9.33 -14.42 7.60
C ASP A 28 -8.62 -14.08 8.92
N GLU A 29 -8.59 -15.04 9.84
CA GLU A 29 -7.99 -14.91 11.17
C GLU A 29 -6.49 -14.58 11.12
N ARG A 30 -5.80 -14.87 10.00
CA ARG A 30 -4.37 -14.56 9.84
C ARG A 30 -4.11 -13.05 9.83
N LEU A 31 -5.10 -12.23 9.49
CA LEU A 31 -4.96 -10.77 9.50
C LEU A 31 -4.70 -10.25 10.91
N GLU A 32 -5.46 -10.72 11.91
CA GLU A 32 -5.20 -10.35 13.32
C GLU A 32 -3.78 -10.74 13.70
N GLN A 33 -3.38 -11.97 13.41
CA GLN A 33 -2.06 -12.46 13.76
C GLN A 33 -0.92 -11.68 13.07
N ALA A 34 -1.09 -11.32 11.80
CA ALA A 34 -0.09 -10.52 11.08
C ALA A 34 0.06 -9.11 11.70
N PHE A 35 -1.04 -8.44 12.04
CA PHE A 35 -0.98 -7.13 12.71
C PHE A 35 -0.47 -7.20 14.16
N ARG A 36 -0.62 -8.35 14.84
CA ARG A 36 -0.04 -8.59 16.17
C ARG A 36 1.48 -8.80 16.09
N LEU A 37 1.95 -9.59 15.12
CA LEU A 37 3.37 -9.93 14.97
C LEU A 37 4.21 -8.77 14.45
N VAL A 38 3.69 -8.01 13.49
CA VAL A 38 4.42 -6.89 12.89
C VAL A 38 4.27 -5.65 13.76
N ARG A 39 5.30 -5.39 14.58
CA ARG A 39 5.36 -4.25 15.51
C ARG A 39 5.52 -2.92 14.76
N ARG A 40 4.45 -2.15 14.66
CA ARG A 40 4.39 -0.88 13.89
C ARG A 40 5.50 0.11 14.20
N GLU A 41 5.86 0.27 15.47
CA GLU A 41 6.93 1.13 15.97
C GLU A 41 8.32 0.77 15.45
N ALA A 42 8.58 -0.49 15.11
CA ALA A 42 9.84 -0.90 14.52
C ALA A 42 10.07 -0.24 13.15
N PHE A 43 9.00 0.20 12.48
CA PHE A 43 9.07 0.76 11.13
C PHE A 43 8.98 2.29 11.10
N MET A 44 8.59 2.95 12.20
CA MET A 44 8.33 4.40 12.21
C MET A 44 9.59 5.24 12.49
N GLY A 45 10.67 4.62 12.95
CA GLY A 45 11.87 5.33 13.43
C GLY A 45 11.64 5.98 14.80
N PRO A 46 12.61 6.76 15.31
CA PRO A 46 12.52 7.37 16.63
C PRO A 46 11.42 8.43 16.71
N GLY A 47 10.69 8.45 17.82
CA GLY A 47 9.73 9.51 18.15
C GLY A 47 10.40 10.73 18.82
N PRO A 48 9.62 11.77 19.17
CA PRO A 48 8.18 11.88 18.96
C PRO A 48 7.82 11.93 17.47
N TRP A 49 6.69 11.35 17.11
CA TRP A 49 6.27 11.22 15.72
C TRP A 49 5.35 12.35 15.32
N ARG A 50 5.44 12.76 14.06
CA ARG A 50 4.49 13.69 13.46
C ARG A 50 3.34 12.90 12.84
N ILE A 51 2.14 13.03 13.40
CA ILE A 51 0.93 12.41 12.88
C ILE A 51 0.12 13.39 12.02
N VAL A 52 -0.70 12.88 11.11
CA VAL A 52 -1.58 13.68 10.25
C VAL A 52 -3.03 13.32 10.51
N VAL A 53 -3.84 14.31 10.89
CA VAL A 53 -5.28 14.16 11.13
C VAL A 53 -6.03 15.23 10.35
N LYS A 54 -6.84 14.81 9.35
CA LYS A 54 -7.58 15.72 8.45
C LYS A 54 -6.69 16.84 7.86
N GLY A 55 -5.45 16.50 7.49
CA GLY A 55 -4.46 17.44 6.94
C GLY A 55 -3.76 18.35 7.94
N ARG A 56 -4.06 18.21 9.23
CA ARG A 56 -3.32 18.90 10.28
C ARG A 56 -2.20 18.01 10.80
N HIS A 57 -1.03 18.59 10.98
CA HIS A 57 0.11 17.92 11.57
C HIS A 57 0.11 18.14 13.08
N LEU A 58 0.28 17.06 13.83
CA LEU A 58 0.44 17.07 15.30
C LEU A 58 1.69 16.27 15.65
N GLU A 59 2.36 16.62 16.73
CA GLU A 59 3.46 15.84 17.27
C GLU A 59 2.96 15.00 18.45
N THR A 60 3.41 13.76 18.57
CA THR A 60 3.06 12.93 19.72
C THR A 60 3.69 13.52 20.99
N PRO A 61 3.02 13.43 22.16
CA PRO A 61 3.55 13.99 23.40
C PRO A 61 4.92 13.43 23.84
N SER A 62 5.25 12.21 23.40
CA SER A 62 6.52 11.54 23.66
C SER A 62 6.82 10.51 22.57
N SER A 63 7.92 9.76 22.75
CA SER A 63 8.29 8.58 21.96
C SER A 63 7.65 7.27 22.46
N ASP A 64 6.60 7.35 23.30
CA ASP A 64 5.86 6.16 23.74
C ASP A 64 5.15 5.48 22.55
N PRO A 65 5.50 4.22 22.20
CA PRO A 65 4.91 3.50 21.08
C PRO A 65 3.39 3.38 21.13
N ALA A 66 2.76 3.51 22.30
CA ALA A 66 1.30 3.52 22.45
C ALA A 66 0.61 4.49 21.47
N PHE A 67 1.25 5.63 21.17
CA PHE A 67 0.69 6.61 20.23
C PHE A 67 0.64 6.12 18.78
N LEU A 68 1.42 5.12 18.39
CA LEU A 68 1.44 4.59 17.02
C LEU A 68 0.31 3.60 16.74
N TYR A 69 -0.27 3.00 17.77
CA TYR A 69 -1.34 1.99 17.67
C TYR A 69 -2.75 2.61 17.59
N GLN A 70 -2.84 3.79 16.99
CA GLN A 70 -4.08 4.48 16.67
C GLN A 70 -4.30 4.42 15.15
N ASN A 71 -5.54 4.62 14.71
CA ASN A 71 -5.85 4.80 13.29
C ASN A 71 -5.40 6.20 12.79
N VAL A 72 -4.08 6.41 12.74
CA VAL A 72 -3.46 7.69 12.38
C VAL A 72 -2.35 7.50 11.35
N LEU A 73 -2.22 8.50 10.48
CA LEU A 73 -1.10 8.62 9.55
C LEU A 73 0.13 9.12 10.30
N VAL A 74 1.28 8.49 10.07
CA VAL A 74 2.59 8.97 10.52
C VAL A 74 3.33 9.56 9.33
N SER A 75 3.77 10.81 9.45
CA SER A 75 4.57 11.51 8.44
C SER A 75 5.97 10.88 8.38
N LEU A 76 6.34 10.33 7.22
CA LEU A 76 7.67 9.78 6.98
C LEU A 76 8.61 10.83 6.38
N ASP A 77 8.10 11.65 5.46
CA ASP A 77 8.79 12.81 4.89
C ASP A 77 7.77 13.94 4.70
N LYS A 78 7.86 14.98 5.53
CA LYS A 78 6.92 16.10 5.52
C LYS A 78 7.04 16.94 4.25
N SER A 79 8.26 17.20 3.78
CA SER A 79 8.51 18.01 2.58
C SER A 79 7.84 17.38 1.36
N LYS A 80 7.94 16.06 1.23
CA LYS A 80 7.36 15.31 0.11
C LYS A 80 5.90 14.90 0.33
N GLY A 81 5.34 15.14 1.52
CA GLY A 81 3.98 14.70 1.88
C GLY A 81 3.82 13.17 2.03
N ILE A 82 4.93 12.45 2.26
CA ILE A 82 4.93 10.99 2.38
C ILE A 82 4.55 10.60 3.81
N ASN A 83 3.62 9.66 3.92
CA ASN A 83 3.16 9.10 5.18
C ASN A 83 3.13 7.56 5.10
N ASN A 84 3.01 6.90 6.24
CA ASN A 84 3.06 5.45 6.33
C ASN A 84 1.75 4.73 5.94
N GLY A 85 0.68 5.45 5.59
CA GLY A 85 -0.65 4.88 5.29
C GLY A 85 -1.53 4.61 6.52
N GLU A 86 -2.83 4.86 6.38
CA GLU A 86 -3.82 4.78 7.47
C GLU A 86 -4.13 3.30 7.80
N PRO A 87 -4.01 2.86 9.07
CA PRO A 87 -4.20 1.46 9.45
C PRO A 87 -5.50 0.83 8.97
N PHE A 88 -6.65 1.46 9.23
CA PHE A 88 -7.95 0.93 8.85
C PHE A 88 -8.11 0.82 7.33
N LEU A 89 -7.55 1.77 6.58
CA LEU A 89 -7.57 1.72 5.12
C LEU A 89 -6.80 0.50 4.61
N HIS A 90 -5.58 0.30 5.11
CA HIS A 90 -4.75 -0.82 4.69
C HIS A 90 -5.31 -2.16 5.18
N ALA A 91 -5.91 -2.22 6.37
CA ALA A 91 -6.64 -3.39 6.82
C ALA A 91 -7.79 -3.75 5.86
N ALA A 92 -8.60 -2.75 5.45
CA ALA A 92 -9.66 -2.95 4.46
C ALA A 92 -9.13 -3.41 3.11
N PHE A 93 -8.01 -2.86 2.64
CA PHE A 93 -7.35 -3.30 1.40
C PHE A 93 -6.85 -4.75 1.50
N LEU A 94 -6.18 -5.10 2.60
CA LEU A 94 -5.70 -6.47 2.86
C LEU A 94 -6.87 -7.46 2.92
N GLY A 95 -7.98 -7.10 3.57
CA GLY A 95 -9.19 -7.93 3.57
C GLY A 95 -9.79 -8.11 2.18
N ALA A 96 -9.83 -7.03 1.37
CA ALA A 96 -10.39 -7.06 0.03
C ALA A 96 -9.54 -7.86 -0.97
N VAL A 97 -8.21 -7.79 -0.84
CA VAL A 97 -7.32 -8.58 -1.69
C VAL A 97 -7.09 -9.98 -1.14
N ALA A 98 -7.27 -10.26 0.15
CA ALA A 98 -7.12 -11.60 0.73
C ALA A 98 -5.82 -12.34 0.26
N PRO A 99 -4.61 -11.86 0.60
CA PRO A 99 -3.35 -12.49 0.22
C PRO A 99 -3.28 -13.95 0.67
N GLN A 100 -2.77 -14.85 -0.16
CA GLN A 100 -2.68 -16.28 0.13
C GLN A 100 -1.23 -16.74 0.29
N PRO A 101 -0.97 -17.78 1.12
CA PRO A 101 0.33 -18.43 1.16
C PRO A 101 0.78 -18.87 -0.25
N GLY A 102 2.05 -18.69 -0.57
CA GLY A 102 2.61 -19.02 -1.88
C GLY A 102 2.51 -17.91 -2.94
N GLU A 103 1.75 -16.85 -2.69
CA GLU A 103 1.60 -15.77 -3.67
C GLU A 103 2.89 -14.94 -3.84
N THR A 104 3.18 -14.56 -5.09
CA THR A 104 4.14 -13.49 -5.39
C THR A 104 3.43 -12.14 -5.33
N VAL A 105 3.88 -11.26 -4.45
CA VAL A 105 3.32 -9.91 -4.26
C VAL A 105 4.32 -8.87 -4.72
N ILE A 106 3.83 -7.82 -5.39
CA ILE A 106 4.59 -6.59 -5.64
C ILE A 106 3.91 -5.47 -4.89
N GLN A 107 4.59 -4.88 -3.89
CA GLN A 107 4.13 -3.67 -3.23
C GLN A 107 4.79 -2.45 -3.85
N ILE A 108 3.99 -1.46 -4.26
CA ILE A 108 4.47 -0.20 -4.84
C ILE A 108 4.25 0.93 -3.83
N GLY A 109 5.30 1.68 -3.51
CA GLY A 109 5.30 2.73 -2.49
C GLY A 109 5.39 2.13 -1.08
N THR A 110 6.54 1.59 -0.72
CA THR A 110 6.70 0.80 0.51
C THR A 110 6.83 1.68 1.76
N GLY A 111 7.25 2.93 1.59
CA GLY A 111 7.56 3.83 2.69
C GLY A 111 8.72 3.27 3.52
N THR A 112 8.43 2.82 4.73
CA THR A 112 9.42 2.19 5.62
C THR A 112 9.27 0.67 5.75
N GLY A 113 8.36 0.05 4.99
CA GLY A 113 8.22 -1.41 4.93
C GLY A 113 7.19 -2.03 5.87
N TYR A 114 6.42 -1.24 6.64
CA TYR A 114 5.45 -1.78 7.61
C TYR A 114 4.42 -2.72 6.96
N TYR A 115 3.76 -2.27 5.89
CA TYR A 115 2.80 -3.11 5.18
C TYR A 115 3.47 -4.21 4.34
N THR A 116 4.75 -4.03 3.96
CA THR A 116 5.54 -5.07 3.30
C THR A 116 5.74 -6.26 4.23
N ALA A 117 6.09 -6.00 5.48
CA ALA A 117 6.24 -7.03 6.52
C ALA A 117 4.92 -7.78 6.79
N ILE A 118 3.79 -7.06 6.81
CA ILE A 118 2.46 -7.67 6.94
C ILE A 118 2.15 -8.57 5.75
N LEU A 119 2.36 -8.09 4.52
CA LEU A 119 2.16 -8.88 3.31
C LEU A 119 3.06 -10.12 3.30
N SER A 120 4.32 -9.97 3.67
CA SER A 120 5.31 -11.06 3.75
C SER A 120 4.87 -12.13 4.75
N THR A 121 4.29 -11.73 5.88
CA THR A 121 3.69 -12.65 6.86
C THR A 121 2.47 -13.39 6.28
N LEU A 122 1.62 -12.69 5.53
CA LEU A 122 0.38 -13.26 4.98
C LEU A 122 0.58 -14.20 3.79
N VAL A 123 1.69 -14.05 3.05
CA VAL A 123 2.02 -14.95 1.93
C VAL A 123 2.98 -16.07 2.30
N ALA A 124 3.41 -16.13 3.56
CA ALA A 124 4.13 -17.27 4.09
C ALA A 124 3.20 -18.46 4.38
N PRO A 125 3.69 -19.72 4.27
CA PRO A 125 4.96 -20.10 3.66
C PRO A 125 4.93 -20.04 2.13
N GLY A 126 6.11 -19.97 1.50
CA GLY A 126 6.29 -20.17 0.05
C GLY A 126 6.01 -18.96 -0.85
N GLY A 127 5.40 -17.88 -0.34
CA GLY A 127 5.21 -16.64 -1.07
C GLY A 127 6.34 -15.65 -0.85
N HIS A 128 6.42 -14.63 -1.72
CA HIS A 128 7.49 -13.62 -1.71
C HIS A 128 6.94 -12.21 -1.99
N VAL A 129 7.52 -11.19 -1.35
CA VAL A 129 7.13 -9.78 -1.56
C VAL A 129 8.28 -8.98 -2.20
N HIS A 130 8.03 -8.44 -3.39
CA HIS A 130 8.88 -7.43 -4.01
C HIS A 130 8.40 -6.04 -3.59
N ALA A 131 9.18 -5.37 -2.75
CA ALA A 131 8.91 -4.05 -2.22
C ALA A 131 9.58 -3.00 -3.14
N VAL A 132 8.79 -2.20 -3.86
CA VAL A 132 9.28 -1.18 -4.80
C VAL A 132 9.08 0.22 -4.21
N GLU A 133 10.18 0.93 -3.98
CA GLU A 133 10.21 2.29 -3.44
C GLU A 133 11.03 3.21 -4.34
N ILE A 134 10.52 4.41 -4.61
CA ILE A 134 11.18 5.37 -5.50
C ILE A 134 12.16 6.27 -4.74
N ASP A 135 11.92 6.52 -3.45
CA ASP A 135 12.80 7.33 -2.61
C ASP A 135 13.95 6.50 -2.02
N GLU A 136 15.18 6.85 -2.36
CA GLU A 136 16.37 6.08 -1.98
C GLU A 136 16.56 5.95 -0.45
N ALA A 137 16.29 7.02 0.30
CA ALA A 137 16.43 7.01 1.76
C ALA A 137 15.38 6.11 2.41
N LEU A 138 14.14 6.14 1.91
CA LEU A 138 13.07 5.24 2.34
C LEU A 138 13.32 3.79 1.91
N ALA A 139 13.87 3.56 0.71
CA ALA A 139 14.27 2.23 0.26
C ALA A 139 15.37 1.65 1.15
N SER A 140 16.36 2.46 1.56
CA SER A 140 17.39 2.05 2.53
C SER A 140 16.76 1.64 3.87
N ARG A 141 15.91 2.50 4.44
CA ARG A 141 15.21 2.18 5.70
C ARG A 141 14.34 0.92 5.59
N THR A 142 13.70 0.73 4.44
CA THR A 142 12.90 -0.46 4.18
C THR A 142 13.76 -1.73 4.15
N ARG A 143 14.98 -1.68 3.59
CA ARG A 143 15.92 -2.81 3.65
C ARG A 143 16.31 -3.14 5.09
N ASP A 144 16.65 -2.12 5.88
CA ASP A 144 17.06 -2.32 7.27
C ASP A 144 15.92 -2.91 8.10
N ASN A 145 14.70 -2.37 7.96
CA ASN A 145 13.52 -2.84 8.69
C ASN A 145 13.07 -4.24 8.26
N LEU A 146 13.35 -4.65 7.02
CA LEU A 146 12.98 -5.96 6.49
C LEU A 146 14.12 -7.00 6.57
N ALA A 147 15.25 -6.68 7.20
CA ALA A 147 16.42 -7.57 7.24
C ALA A 147 16.13 -8.97 7.81
N SER A 148 15.13 -9.10 8.70
CA SER A 148 14.70 -10.38 9.28
C SER A 148 13.60 -11.11 8.47
N PHE A 149 13.12 -10.52 7.37
CA PHE A 149 12.05 -11.08 6.54
C PHE A 149 12.65 -11.71 5.29
N GLU A 150 12.95 -13.01 5.36
CA GLU A 150 13.64 -13.75 4.30
C GLU A 150 12.86 -13.80 2.97
N ASN A 151 11.54 -13.67 3.02
CA ASN A 151 10.66 -13.69 1.85
C ASN A 151 10.24 -12.28 1.38
N ALA A 152 11.07 -11.27 1.65
CA ALA A 152 10.89 -9.92 1.13
C ALA A 152 12.19 -9.38 0.51
N SER A 153 12.06 -8.66 -0.61
CA SER A 153 13.18 -8.00 -1.30
C SER A 153 12.84 -6.57 -1.64
N VAL A 154 13.81 -5.65 -1.56
CA VAL A 154 13.59 -4.21 -1.81
C VAL A 154 14.25 -3.77 -3.11
N ILE A 155 13.46 -3.16 -3.98
CA ILE A 155 13.86 -2.58 -5.26
C ILE A 155 13.70 -1.07 -5.15
N CYS A 156 14.81 -0.33 -5.29
CA CYS A 156 14.78 1.13 -5.34
C CYS A 156 14.61 1.57 -6.79
N ALA A 157 13.39 1.92 -7.21
CA ALA A 157 13.09 2.25 -8.59
C ALA A 157 11.75 3.01 -8.73
N ASP A 158 11.59 3.70 -9.86
CA ASP A 158 10.27 4.14 -10.32
C ASP A 158 9.51 2.94 -10.90
N ALA A 159 8.44 2.51 -10.22
CA ALA A 159 7.64 1.37 -10.66
C ALA A 159 6.92 1.59 -12.00
N THR A 160 6.77 2.84 -12.49
CA THR A 160 6.21 3.10 -13.83
C THR A 160 7.19 2.78 -14.96
N GLU A 161 8.49 2.81 -14.67
CA GLU A 161 9.57 2.55 -15.63
C GLU A 161 10.20 1.17 -15.44
N LEU A 162 9.87 0.48 -14.34
CA LEU A 162 10.35 -0.85 -14.01
C LEU A 162 9.56 -1.96 -14.71
N GLU A 163 10.26 -2.91 -15.31
CA GLU A 163 9.65 -4.18 -15.73
C GLU A 163 9.34 -5.03 -14.50
N LEU A 164 8.05 -5.13 -14.17
CA LEU A 164 7.59 -5.89 -13.01
C LEU A 164 7.60 -7.40 -13.28
N PRO A 165 8.05 -8.25 -12.32
CA PRO A 165 7.92 -9.70 -12.45
C PRO A 165 6.45 -10.12 -12.48
N GLN A 166 6.19 -11.34 -12.93
CA GLN A 166 4.84 -11.90 -12.86
C GLN A 166 4.40 -12.04 -11.39
N ALA A 167 3.19 -11.57 -11.07
CA ALA A 167 2.68 -11.50 -9.70
C ALA A 167 1.23 -11.95 -9.57
N ASP A 168 0.88 -12.50 -8.41
CA ASP A 168 -0.50 -12.86 -8.04
C ASP A 168 -1.23 -11.65 -7.44
N LEU A 169 -0.47 -10.75 -6.81
CA LEU A 169 -0.98 -9.52 -6.21
C LEU A 169 -0.05 -8.35 -6.49
N ILE A 170 -0.61 -7.24 -6.98
CA ILE A 170 0.05 -5.93 -6.97
C ILE A 170 -0.67 -5.05 -5.94
N TYR A 171 0.05 -4.60 -4.93
CA TYR A 171 -0.48 -3.81 -3.82
C TYR A 171 0.08 -2.40 -3.87
N VAL A 172 -0.74 -1.42 -4.29
CA VAL A 172 -0.28 -0.04 -4.44
C VAL A 172 -0.62 0.76 -3.18
N SER A 173 0.39 1.36 -2.56
CA SER A 173 0.24 2.22 -1.37
C SER A 173 0.47 3.71 -1.67
N ALA A 174 0.66 4.06 -2.94
CA ALA A 174 0.72 5.43 -3.44
C ALA A 174 -0.52 5.75 -4.29
N GLY A 175 -1.01 6.99 -4.20
CA GLY A 175 -2.08 7.44 -5.09
C GLY A 175 -1.58 7.57 -6.53
N VAL A 176 -2.32 7.01 -7.49
CA VAL A 176 -2.00 7.13 -8.93
C VAL A 176 -3.22 7.61 -9.73
N VAL A 177 -2.95 8.30 -10.84
CA VAL A 177 -4.00 8.77 -11.77
C VAL A 177 -4.59 7.59 -12.54
N ALA A 178 -3.74 6.66 -12.98
CA ALA A 178 -4.12 5.37 -13.54
C ALA A 178 -2.92 4.41 -13.41
N PRO A 179 -3.14 3.11 -13.13
CA PRO A 179 -2.05 2.15 -13.17
C PRO A 179 -1.54 1.98 -14.62
N PRO A 180 -0.21 1.98 -14.85
CA PRO A 180 0.37 1.60 -16.14
C PRO A 180 -0.15 0.24 -16.64
N ILE A 181 -0.31 0.11 -17.97
CA ILE A 181 -0.73 -1.15 -18.60
C ILE A 181 0.25 -2.29 -18.25
N SER A 182 1.54 -1.97 -18.12
CA SER A 182 2.58 -2.94 -17.73
C SER A 182 2.28 -3.62 -16.40
N TRP A 183 1.72 -2.91 -15.42
CA TRP A 183 1.32 -3.51 -14.13
C TRP A 183 0.19 -4.53 -14.32
N LEU A 184 -0.78 -4.22 -15.19
CA LEU A 184 -1.88 -5.14 -15.49
C LEU A 184 -1.39 -6.38 -16.28
N GLN A 185 -0.38 -6.21 -17.12
CA GLN A 185 0.26 -7.31 -17.86
C GLN A 185 1.13 -8.21 -16.97
N ALA A 186 1.69 -7.66 -15.88
CA ALA A 186 2.46 -8.39 -14.88
C ALA A 186 1.59 -9.29 -13.99
N LEU A 187 0.27 -9.07 -13.92
CA LEU A 187 -0.63 -9.95 -13.15
C LEU A 187 -0.75 -11.33 -13.78
N ARG A 188 -0.59 -12.41 -13.01
CA ARG A 188 -0.96 -13.76 -13.46
C ARG A 188 -2.47 -13.86 -13.70
N LEU A 189 -2.92 -14.92 -14.38
CA LEU A 189 -4.36 -15.22 -14.46
C LEU A 189 -4.91 -15.49 -13.05
N GLY A 190 -6.03 -14.86 -12.71
CA GLY A 190 -6.57 -14.83 -11.35
C GLY A 190 -5.91 -13.77 -10.45
N GLY A 191 -4.77 -13.23 -10.86
CA GLY A 191 -4.06 -12.19 -10.13
C GLY A 191 -4.84 -10.87 -10.07
N ARG A 192 -4.56 -10.07 -9.06
CA ARG A 192 -5.29 -8.84 -8.77
C ARG A 192 -4.40 -7.68 -8.39
N ILE A 193 -4.89 -6.48 -8.63
CA ILE A 193 -4.26 -5.24 -8.21
C ILE A 193 -5.24 -4.39 -7.42
N ILE A 194 -4.79 -3.85 -6.29
CA ILE A 194 -5.51 -2.81 -5.56
C ILE A 194 -4.77 -1.48 -5.69
N VAL A 195 -5.49 -0.46 -6.12
CA VAL A 195 -4.94 0.87 -6.42
C VAL A 195 -5.74 1.94 -5.72
N PRO A 196 -5.12 2.79 -4.89
CA PRO A 196 -5.72 4.05 -4.48
C PRO A 196 -5.80 4.97 -5.70
N TRP A 197 -6.99 5.06 -6.29
CA TRP A 197 -7.25 5.79 -7.51
C TRP A 197 -7.66 7.23 -7.19
N GLN A 198 -6.87 8.18 -7.69
CA GLN A 198 -7.10 9.60 -7.52
C GLN A 198 -7.43 10.24 -8.88
N ALA A 199 -8.68 10.07 -9.33
CA ALA A 199 -9.16 10.67 -10.57
C ALA A 199 -9.22 12.21 -10.51
N ASN A 200 -9.37 12.78 -9.31
CA ASN A 200 -9.25 14.22 -9.05
C ASN A 200 -8.85 14.47 -7.58
N ASP A 201 -8.58 15.74 -7.24
CA ASP A 201 -8.13 16.11 -5.89
C ASP A 201 -9.25 16.11 -4.84
N LYS A 202 -10.51 15.84 -5.22
CA LYS A 202 -11.68 15.90 -4.34
C LYS A 202 -12.18 14.53 -3.86
N VAL A 203 -11.93 13.48 -4.63
CA VAL A 203 -12.41 12.12 -4.36
C VAL A 203 -11.25 11.15 -4.46
N GLY A 204 -10.90 10.54 -3.34
CA GLY A 204 -10.08 9.34 -3.33
C GLY A 204 -10.97 8.09 -3.35
N LEU A 205 -10.75 7.22 -4.32
CA LEU A 205 -11.33 5.87 -4.35
C LEU A 205 -10.21 4.84 -4.28
N ALA A 206 -10.57 3.60 -4.01
CA ALA A 206 -9.71 2.48 -4.36
C ALA A 206 -10.38 1.66 -5.46
N VAL A 207 -9.58 1.08 -6.34
CA VAL A 207 -10.06 0.17 -7.39
C VAL A 207 -9.37 -1.16 -7.20
N LEU A 208 -10.16 -2.22 -7.15
CA LEU A 208 -9.67 -3.59 -7.24
C LEU A 208 -9.90 -4.08 -8.67
N ILE A 209 -8.84 -4.50 -9.35
CA ILE A 209 -8.90 -5.05 -10.69
C ILE A 209 -8.39 -6.50 -10.63
N THR A 210 -9.15 -7.44 -11.19
CA THR A 210 -8.74 -8.85 -11.30
C THR A 210 -8.53 -9.23 -12.76
N ARG A 211 -7.41 -9.89 -13.07
CA ARG A 211 -7.15 -10.47 -14.39
C ARG A 211 -7.85 -11.81 -14.51
N ARG A 212 -8.84 -11.91 -15.38
CA ARG A 212 -9.62 -13.14 -15.63
C ARG A 212 -9.23 -13.77 -16.97
N ALA A 213 -9.45 -15.07 -17.09
CA ALA A 213 -9.47 -15.72 -18.40
C ALA A 213 -10.60 -15.12 -19.25
N GLY A 214 -10.38 -15.03 -20.56
CA GLY A 214 -11.41 -14.64 -21.50
C GLY A 214 -11.33 -15.50 -22.76
N VAL A 215 -12.44 -15.53 -23.51
CA VAL A 215 -12.64 -16.45 -24.64
C VAL A 215 -11.57 -16.33 -25.74
N GLN A 216 -11.08 -15.11 -26.02
CA GLN A 216 -9.98 -14.89 -26.98
C GLN A 216 -8.75 -14.24 -26.35
N ARG A 217 -8.94 -13.41 -25.32
CA ARG A 217 -7.89 -12.71 -24.57
C ARG A 217 -8.31 -12.57 -23.10
N PRO A 218 -7.36 -12.47 -22.15
CA PRO A 218 -7.68 -12.17 -20.76
C PRO A 218 -8.53 -10.90 -20.62
N ARG A 219 -9.45 -10.90 -19.65
CA ARG A 219 -10.32 -9.76 -19.33
C ARG A 219 -9.92 -9.14 -18.00
N LEU A 220 -10.24 -7.86 -17.82
CA LEU A 220 -10.01 -7.13 -16.57
C LEU A 220 -11.36 -6.82 -15.94
N ASP A 221 -11.59 -7.36 -14.74
CA ASP A 221 -12.78 -7.07 -13.95
C ASP A 221 -12.45 -6.02 -12.91
N ALA A 222 -12.95 -4.80 -13.08
CA ALA A 222 -12.74 -3.70 -12.14
C ALA A 222 -13.95 -3.52 -11.21
N ARG A 223 -13.68 -3.30 -9.93
CA ARG A 223 -14.69 -2.96 -8.92
C ARG A 223 -14.22 -1.74 -8.12
N LEU A 224 -15.14 -0.78 -7.94
CA LEU A 224 -14.91 0.33 -7.02
C LEU A 224 -14.92 -0.21 -5.59
N PHE A 225 -13.80 -0.03 -4.91
CA PHE A 225 -13.67 -0.33 -3.49
C PHE A 225 -13.83 0.97 -2.71
N HIS A 226 -14.96 1.09 -2.02
CA HIS A 226 -15.20 2.20 -1.09
C HIS A 226 -14.74 1.75 0.30
N PRO A 227 -13.59 2.23 0.81
CA PRO A 227 -13.28 2.00 2.21
C PRO A 227 -14.38 2.67 3.05
N LEU A 228 -14.79 2.03 4.15
CA LEU A 228 -15.87 2.45 5.04
C LEU A 228 -15.68 3.89 5.61
N HIS A 229 -14.51 4.49 5.44
CA HIS A 229 -14.19 5.83 5.92
C HIS A 229 -13.97 6.83 4.77
N ARG A 230 -14.84 7.86 4.70
CA ARG A 230 -14.81 8.96 3.69
C ARG A 230 -13.59 9.89 3.79
N SER A 231 -12.60 9.60 4.62
CA SER A 231 -11.43 10.47 4.84
C SER A 231 -10.27 10.22 3.89
N PHE A 232 -10.43 9.38 2.87
CA PHE A 232 -9.37 9.14 1.88
C PHE A 232 -9.10 10.39 1.02
N ARG A 233 -8.25 11.27 1.54
CA ARG A 233 -7.51 12.29 0.80
C ARG A 233 -6.03 11.93 0.90
N SER A 234 -5.49 11.38 -0.17
CA SER A 234 -4.05 11.35 -0.39
C SER A 234 -3.54 12.80 -0.31
N HIS A 235 -2.68 13.11 0.66
CA HIS A 235 -1.98 14.41 0.75
C HIS A 235 -0.79 14.44 -0.21
N ALA A 236 -1.04 14.06 -1.47
CA ALA A 236 -0.05 14.18 -2.52
C ALA A 236 0.17 15.68 -2.82
N ASN A 237 1.21 16.26 -2.21
CA ASN A 237 1.72 17.55 -2.61
C ASN A 237 2.25 17.51 -4.06
N HIS A 238 2.38 18.69 -4.68
CA HIS A 238 2.84 18.87 -6.06
C HIS A 238 4.16 18.15 -6.43
N GLU A 239 4.96 17.69 -5.46
CA GLU A 239 6.17 16.89 -5.70
C GLU A 239 5.91 15.40 -5.97
N ASN A 240 4.75 14.85 -5.61
CA ASN A 240 4.26 13.53 -6.09
C ASN A 240 3.89 13.56 -7.59
N ALA A 241 4.17 14.65 -8.31
CA ALA A 241 3.91 14.82 -9.73
C ALA A 241 4.68 13.86 -10.65
N LYS A 242 5.65 13.07 -10.15
CA LYS A 242 6.26 12.00 -10.97
C LYS A 242 5.23 10.93 -11.37
N TRP A 243 4.39 10.47 -10.45
CA TRP A 243 3.30 9.51 -10.74
C TRP A 243 2.13 10.12 -11.55
N ARG A 244 2.13 11.44 -11.78
CA ARG A 244 1.13 12.12 -12.62
C ARG A 244 1.53 12.15 -14.10
N ARG A 245 2.82 12.03 -14.44
CA ARG A 245 3.29 12.13 -15.83
C ARG A 245 3.31 10.77 -16.51
N GLY A 246 2.12 10.24 -16.79
CA GLY A 246 1.96 9.34 -17.93
C GLY A 246 2.09 10.16 -19.21
N SER A 247 3.22 10.06 -19.90
CA SER A 247 3.40 10.65 -21.23
C SER A 247 2.49 9.95 -22.23
N LEU A 248 1.29 10.49 -22.42
CA LEU A 248 0.53 10.26 -23.65
C LEU A 248 1.21 11.06 -24.75
N HIS A 249 2.13 10.44 -25.48
CA HIS A 249 2.38 10.86 -26.85
C HIS A 249 1.18 10.39 -27.70
N PRO A 250 0.48 11.27 -28.41
CA PRO A 250 -0.57 10.84 -29.32
C PRO A 250 0.07 9.99 -30.41
N VAL A 251 -0.27 8.70 -30.45
CA VAL A 251 -0.01 7.86 -31.61
C VAL A 251 -0.85 8.43 -32.75
N GLY A 252 -0.18 9.13 -33.67
CA GLY A 252 -0.80 9.63 -34.89
C GLY A 252 -1.37 8.45 -35.67
N LEU A 253 -2.70 8.44 -35.82
CA LEU A 253 -3.38 7.58 -36.78
C LEU A 253 -2.96 8.02 -38.18
N ALA A 254 -2.10 7.23 -38.82
CA ALA A 254 -1.86 7.34 -40.25
C ALA A 254 -3.16 6.96 -40.98
N HIS A 255 -3.81 7.94 -41.61
CA HIS A 255 -4.87 7.67 -42.58
C HIS A 255 -4.27 7.07 -43.85
N PRO A 256 -4.81 5.96 -44.39
CA PRO A 256 -4.45 5.50 -45.72
C PRO A 256 -5.05 6.48 -46.74
N GLY A 257 -4.17 7.23 -47.43
CA GLY A 257 -4.55 8.10 -48.52
C GLY A 257 -5.13 7.28 -49.67
N SER A 258 -6.39 7.56 -49.98
CA SER A 258 -7.08 7.14 -51.20
C SER A 258 -6.43 7.78 -52.42
N SER A 259 -6.28 6.97 -53.46
CA SER A 259 -5.95 7.32 -54.82
C SER A 259 -6.95 8.28 -55.50
N ALA A 260 -6.43 8.95 -56.53
CA ALA A 260 -7.09 9.46 -57.74
C ALA A 260 -7.49 10.95 -57.76
N GLY A 261 -7.01 11.64 -58.80
CA GLY A 261 -7.39 13.00 -59.20
C GLY A 261 -6.21 13.78 -59.73
#